data_AF-A0A8R2AB31-F1
#
_entry.id   AF-A0A8R2AB31-F1
#
_cell.length_a   1.000
_cell.length_b   1.000
_cell.length_c   1.000
_cell.angle_alpha   90.00
_cell.angle_beta   90.00
_cell.angle_gamma   90.00
#
_symmetry.space_group_name_H-M   'P 1'
#
loop_
_entity.id
_entity.type
_entity.pdbx_description
1 polymer ?
#
loop_
_entity_poly.entity_id
_entity_poly.type
_entity_poly.pdbx_seq_one_letter_code
_entity_poly.pdbx_strand_id
1 'polypeptide(L)'
;MSLQRYAFCVVLLSRALLGCRASQFFTVDEELNTVRDLENRILDLVESTIRYYLRPDVDNENVNLNLMLGVSIMKGQFMSCTEHSRINYNTRFYKMYKLNTMIRNLYVKFYKNNLMDSMRTILDHKLWISPQTLKHKSNITLPAKIWFDEDILAYGDAYFRNISDKCIGQVISSCRVTYECFQLEFQKQFLGYALTHQVLYIHLLKRMKCNNLKHRNVLKEIIQYKCSTIFEEAQNMAKDFEMLDRYKDLFIEQIAVCGMQNMVDFFQPEWFLIIVSSIKHNKCTQHKNNKSSCDSHLTGVSLAALGVYWKFLCYQVNKYGAY
;
A
#
# COMPACT_ATOMS: atom_id res chain seq x y z
N MET A 1 -61.63 -1.43 -30.18
CA MET A 1 -60.35 -0.72 -30.01
C MET A 1 -59.59 -1.41 -28.89
N SER A 2 -58.50 -2.11 -29.26
CA SER A 2 -58.01 -3.31 -28.58
C SER A 2 -57.08 -3.04 -27.38
N LEU A 3 -57.12 -4.02 -26.47
CA LEU A 3 -56.37 -4.20 -25.21
C LEU A 3 -54.82 -4.17 -25.30
N GLN A 4 -54.23 -3.70 -26.39
CA GLN A 4 -52.77 -3.78 -26.61
C GLN A 4 -51.96 -2.54 -26.16
N ARG A 5 -52.60 -1.47 -25.65
CA ARG A 5 -51.88 -0.26 -25.19
C ARG A 5 -51.73 -0.10 -23.67
N TYR A 6 -52.35 -0.95 -22.85
CA TYR A 6 -52.17 -0.92 -21.38
C TYR A 6 -51.05 -1.83 -20.88
N ALA A 7 -50.61 -2.82 -21.66
CA ALA A 7 -49.54 -3.73 -21.26
C ALA A 7 -48.13 -3.11 -21.29
N PHE A 8 -47.92 -1.99 -22.01
CA PHE A 8 -46.61 -1.37 -22.13
C PHE A 8 -46.27 -0.36 -21.03
N CYS A 9 -47.27 0.20 -20.34
CA CYS A 9 -47.03 1.15 -19.24
C CYS A 9 -46.84 0.47 -17.87
N VAL A 10 -47.31 -0.77 -17.68
CA VAL A 10 -47.14 -1.49 -16.40
C VAL A 10 -45.76 -2.18 -16.29
N VAL A 11 -45.12 -2.52 -17.42
CA VAL A 11 -43.77 -3.11 -17.44
C VAL A 11 -42.68 -2.06 -17.22
N LEU A 12 -42.92 -0.79 -17.57
CA LEU A 12 -41.97 0.30 -17.33
C LEU A 12 -42.06 0.90 -15.92
N LEU A 13 -43.23 0.85 -15.27
CA LEU A 13 -43.40 1.29 -13.88
C LEU A 13 -42.98 0.26 -12.83
N SER A 14 -42.93 -1.04 -13.17
CA SER A 14 -42.42 -2.09 -12.27
C SER A 14 -40.89 -2.15 -12.18
N ARG A 15 -40.16 -1.60 -13.15
CA ARG A 15 -38.68 -1.51 -13.10
C ARG A 15 -38.14 -0.28 -12.37
N ALA A 16 -38.97 0.74 -12.14
CA ALA A 16 -38.57 1.94 -11.41
C ALA A 16 -38.81 1.86 -9.89
N LEU A 17 -39.60 0.88 -9.41
CA LEU A 17 -40.02 0.79 -8.00
C LEU A 17 -39.50 -0.45 -7.25
N LEU A 18 -38.77 -1.35 -7.91
CA LEU A 18 -38.04 -2.45 -7.26
C LEU A 18 -36.53 -2.19 -7.31
N GLY A 19 -36.12 -1.10 -6.67
CA GLY A 19 -34.73 -0.83 -6.30
C GLY A 19 -34.29 -1.71 -5.12
N CYS A 20 -34.36 -3.03 -5.29
CA CYS A 20 -33.59 -3.98 -4.49
C CYS A 20 -32.69 -4.70 -5.47
N ARG A 21 -31.42 -4.27 -5.56
CA ARG A 21 -30.38 -5.08 -6.18
C ARG A 21 -30.34 -6.40 -5.41
N ALA A 22 -30.88 -7.44 -6.04
CA ALA A 22 -30.52 -8.80 -5.72
C ALA A 22 -28.99 -8.88 -5.78
N SER A 23 -28.40 -9.24 -4.64
CA SER A 23 -27.05 -9.78 -4.55
C SER A 23 -26.85 -10.76 -5.70
N GLN A 24 -26.05 -10.39 -6.70
CA GLN A 24 -25.48 -11.37 -7.62
C GLN A 24 -24.63 -12.31 -6.77
N PHE A 25 -25.19 -13.47 -6.43
CA PHE A 25 -24.41 -14.59 -5.92
C PHE A 25 -23.45 -15.00 -7.04
N PHE A 26 -22.20 -14.54 -6.94
CA PHE A 26 -21.11 -15.11 -7.71
C PHE A 26 -21.00 -16.59 -7.33
N THR A 27 -20.83 -17.44 -8.33
CA THR A 27 -20.49 -18.84 -8.07
C THR A 27 -19.07 -18.90 -7.50
N VAL A 28 -18.80 -19.82 -6.57
CA VAL A 28 -17.49 -19.94 -5.89
C VAL A 28 -16.34 -20.06 -6.90
N ASP A 29 -16.58 -20.72 -8.04
CA ASP A 29 -15.59 -20.89 -9.10
C ASP A 29 -15.29 -19.60 -9.88
N GLU A 30 -16.29 -18.73 -10.07
CA GLU A 30 -16.12 -17.44 -10.76
C GLU A 30 -15.36 -16.44 -9.88
N GLU A 31 -15.63 -16.44 -8.57
CA GLU A 31 -14.89 -15.65 -7.59
C GLU A 31 -13.43 -16.13 -7.47
N LEU A 32 -13.20 -17.44 -7.42
CA LEU A 32 -11.86 -18.04 -7.38
C LEU A 32 -11.04 -17.72 -8.64
N ASN A 33 -11.66 -17.77 -9.82
CA ASN A 33 -11.00 -17.41 -11.08
C ASN A 33 -10.64 -15.92 -11.12
N THR A 34 -11.56 -15.05 -10.70
CA THR A 34 -11.32 -13.60 -10.62
C THR A 34 -10.17 -13.25 -9.67
N VAL A 35 -10.11 -13.91 -8.51
CA VAL A 35 -9.00 -13.74 -7.56
C VAL A 35 -7.67 -14.22 -8.17
N ARG A 36 -7.67 -15.39 -8.81
CA ARG A 36 -6.47 -15.94 -9.44
C ARG A 36 -5.93 -15.04 -10.56
N ASP A 37 -6.82 -14.44 -11.34
CA ASP A 37 -6.47 -13.48 -12.38
C ASP A 37 -5.85 -12.22 -11.78
N LEU A 38 -6.38 -11.73 -10.67
CA LEU A 38 -5.85 -10.57 -9.97
C LEU A 38 -4.47 -10.86 -9.33
N GLU A 39 -4.29 -12.03 -8.71
CA GLU A 39 -3.00 -12.49 -8.18
C GLU A 39 -1.94 -12.56 -9.29
N ASN A 40 -2.27 -13.19 -10.42
CA ASN A 40 -1.37 -13.27 -11.58
C ASN A 40 -1.02 -11.89 -12.11
N ARG A 41 -2.02 -10.99 -12.22
CA ARG A 41 -1.81 -9.60 -12.65
C ARG A 41 -0.87 -8.85 -11.70
N ILE A 42 -1.00 -9.03 -10.38
CA ILE A 42 -0.08 -8.44 -9.40
C ILE A 42 1.35 -8.95 -9.63
N LEU A 43 1.55 -10.26 -9.77
CA LEU A 43 2.88 -10.82 -10.03
C LEU A 43 3.48 -10.29 -11.33
N ASP A 44 2.69 -10.19 -12.40
CA ASP A 44 3.17 -9.71 -13.70
C ASP A 44 3.56 -8.22 -13.63
N LEU A 45 2.82 -7.40 -12.88
CA LEU A 45 3.17 -5.99 -12.63
C LEU A 45 4.45 -5.85 -11.80
N VAL A 46 4.60 -6.63 -10.74
CA VAL A 46 5.81 -6.64 -9.90
C VAL A 46 7.02 -7.12 -10.72
N GLU A 47 6.86 -8.21 -11.48
CA GLU A 47 7.92 -8.76 -12.33
C GLU A 47 8.37 -7.75 -13.40
N SER A 48 7.43 -7.14 -14.12
CA SER A 48 7.76 -6.15 -15.17
C SER A 48 8.46 -4.92 -14.60
N THR A 49 8.03 -4.44 -13.43
CA THR A 49 8.66 -3.30 -12.73
C THR A 49 10.08 -3.62 -12.28
N ILE A 50 10.30 -4.75 -11.62
CA ILE A 50 11.66 -5.13 -11.18
C ILE A 50 12.56 -5.39 -12.39
N ARG A 51 12.03 -5.99 -13.46
CA ARG A 51 12.77 -6.17 -14.71
C ARG A 51 13.27 -4.85 -15.26
N TYR A 52 12.45 -3.79 -15.25
CA TYR A 52 12.84 -2.46 -15.71
C TYR A 52 14.11 -1.97 -14.98
N TYR A 53 14.12 -2.01 -13.64
CA TYR A 53 15.25 -1.54 -12.84
C TYR A 53 16.50 -2.42 -12.91
N LEU A 54 16.34 -3.69 -13.30
CA LEU A 54 17.46 -4.60 -13.54
C LEU A 54 18.15 -4.38 -14.89
N ARG A 55 17.55 -3.62 -15.81
CA ARG A 55 18.16 -3.43 -17.13
C ARG A 55 19.51 -2.70 -17.01
N PRO A 56 20.50 -3.01 -17.88
CA PRO A 56 21.81 -2.36 -17.86
C PRO A 56 21.78 -0.86 -18.17
N ASP A 57 20.80 -0.39 -18.94
CA ASP A 57 20.62 1.02 -19.33
C ASP A 57 20.02 1.89 -18.22
N VAL A 58 19.43 1.28 -17.19
CA VAL A 58 18.88 2.02 -16.05
C VAL A 58 19.99 2.32 -15.06
N ASP A 59 20.24 3.62 -14.85
CA ASP A 59 21.22 4.15 -13.90
C ASP A 59 21.06 3.48 -12.52
N ASN A 60 22.19 3.14 -11.90
CA ASN A 60 22.17 2.55 -10.57
C ASN A 60 21.60 3.52 -9.53
N GLU A 61 21.71 4.84 -9.75
CA GLU A 61 21.12 5.86 -8.87
C GLU A 61 19.58 5.79 -8.83
N ASN A 62 18.95 5.26 -9.88
CA ASN A 62 17.50 5.04 -9.89
C ASN A 62 17.08 3.85 -9.01
N VAL A 63 18.02 2.97 -8.64
CA VAL A 63 17.82 1.92 -7.63
C VAL A 63 18.28 2.48 -6.30
N ASN A 64 17.44 3.30 -5.67
CA ASN A 64 17.73 3.98 -4.41
C ASN A 64 16.95 3.38 -3.24
N LEU A 65 17.11 3.97 -2.05
CA LEU A 65 16.50 3.49 -0.82
C LEU A 65 14.96 3.48 -0.88
N ASN A 66 14.34 4.47 -1.54
CA ASN A 66 12.88 4.56 -1.64
C ASN A 66 12.29 3.38 -2.42
N LEU A 67 12.89 3.07 -3.58
CA LEU A 67 12.50 1.89 -4.35
C LEU A 67 12.69 0.61 -3.53
N MET A 68 13.86 0.46 -2.90
CA MET A 68 14.20 -0.75 -2.18
C MET A 68 13.36 -0.96 -0.92
N LEU A 69 12.96 0.12 -0.23
CA LEU A 69 12.03 0.06 0.89
C LEU A 69 10.66 -0.47 0.42
N GLY A 70 10.16 0.04 -0.70
CA GLY A 70 8.94 -0.46 -1.33
C GLY A 70 9.00 -1.96 -1.67
N VAL A 71 10.12 -2.40 -2.28
CA VAL A 71 10.38 -3.82 -2.57
C VAL A 71 10.45 -4.65 -1.29
N SER A 72 11.03 -4.12 -0.21
CA SER A 72 11.12 -4.78 1.10
C SER A 72 9.75 -4.99 1.73
N ILE A 73 8.91 -3.95 1.70
CA ILE A 73 7.54 -4.01 2.22
C ILE A 73 6.71 -5.01 1.42
N MET A 74 6.77 -4.92 0.09
CA MET A 74 6.10 -5.85 -0.83
C MET A 74 6.50 -7.30 -0.55
N LYS A 75 7.80 -7.58 -0.45
CA LYS A 75 8.31 -8.92 -0.15
C LYS A 75 7.81 -9.41 1.22
N GLY A 76 7.79 -8.54 2.23
CA GLY A 76 7.22 -8.83 3.54
C GLY A 76 5.75 -9.24 3.45
N GLN A 77 4.95 -8.57 2.62
CA GLN A 77 3.55 -8.93 2.40
C GLN A 77 3.41 -10.28 1.70
N PHE A 78 4.21 -10.55 0.67
CA PHE A 78 4.19 -11.86 0.00
C PHE A 78 4.53 -12.99 0.96
N MET A 79 5.46 -12.76 1.88
CA MET A 79 5.87 -13.73 2.89
C MET A 79 4.88 -13.88 4.05
N SER A 80 3.97 -12.93 4.26
CA SER A 80 2.88 -13.13 5.23
C SER A 80 1.88 -14.22 4.81
N CYS A 81 1.91 -14.62 3.52
CA CYS A 81 1.02 -15.63 2.95
C CYS A 81 1.62 -17.03 2.84
N THR A 82 2.91 -17.23 3.13
CA THR A 82 3.58 -18.52 2.89
C THR A 82 3.20 -19.60 3.90
N GLU A 83 2.66 -19.25 5.07
CA GLU A 83 2.21 -20.22 6.09
C GLU A 83 0.80 -20.78 5.83
N HIS A 84 0.00 -20.18 4.94
CA HIS A 84 -1.41 -20.55 4.71
C HIS A 84 -1.65 -21.22 3.35
N SER A 85 -0.66 -21.97 2.88
CA SER A 85 -0.54 -22.33 1.49
C SER A 85 -1.38 -23.57 1.11
N ARG A 86 -2.56 -23.33 0.52
CA ARG A 86 -3.07 -24.14 -0.61
C ARG A 86 -2.35 -23.72 -1.92
N ILE A 87 -1.01 -23.68 -1.92
CA ILE A 87 -0.24 -23.46 -3.16
C ILE A 87 -0.41 -24.71 -4.02
N ASN A 88 -1.39 -24.68 -4.93
CA ASN A 88 -1.52 -25.68 -5.98
C ASN A 88 -0.41 -25.50 -7.03
N TYR A 89 0.06 -26.63 -7.56
CA TYR A 89 1.46 -26.93 -7.89
C TYR A 89 2.05 -26.23 -9.14
N ASN A 90 3.36 -25.99 -9.07
CA ASN A 90 4.33 -25.63 -10.12
C ASN A 90 4.36 -24.20 -10.70
N THR A 91 3.29 -23.67 -11.29
CA THR A 91 3.40 -22.41 -12.06
C THR A 91 3.57 -21.17 -11.18
N ARG A 92 2.79 -21.05 -10.10
CA ARG A 92 2.92 -19.95 -9.12
C ARG A 92 4.23 -20.03 -8.35
N PHE A 93 4.67 -21.26 -8.04
CA PHE A 93 5.97 -21.50 -7.41
C PHE A 93 7.13 -21.02 -8.31
N TYR A 94 7.09 -21.35 -9.60
CA TYR A 94 8.09 -20.90 -10.57
C TYR A 94 8.10 -19.37 -10.73
N LYS A 95 6.93 -18.72 -10.87
CA LYS A 95 6.83 -17.25 -10.92
C LYS A 95 7.42 -16.60 -9.66
N MET A 96 7.08 -17.11 -8.47
CA MET A 96 7.59 -16.59 -7.21
C MET A 96 9.09 -16.83 -7.04
N TYR A 97 9.60 -17.98 -7.45
CA TYR A 97 11.04 -18.29 -7.45
C TYR A 97 11.82 -17.37 -8.38
N LYS A 98 11.34 -17.19 -9.61
CA LYS A 98 11.91 -16.25 -10.59
C LYS A 98 11.92 -14.83 -10.04
N LEU A 99 10.79 -14.40 -9.47
CA LEU A 99 10.67 -13.09 -8.85
C LEU A 99 11.64 -12.91 -7.68
N ASN A 100 11.77 -13.89 -6.80
CA ASN A 100 12.74 -13.85 -5.70
C ASN A 100 14.18 -13.72 -6.20
N THR A 101 14.52 -14.41 -7.30
CA THR A 101 15.82 -14.28 -7.96
C THR A 101 16.04 -12.85 -8.49
N MET A 102 15.03 -12.28 -9.15
CA MET A 102 15.08 -10.90 -9.64
C MET A 102 15.23 -9.88 -8.50
N ILE A 103 14.45 -10.04 -7.42
CA ILE A 103 14.56 -9.21 -6.22
C ILE A 103 15.98 -9.29 -5.63
N ARG A 104 16.57 -10.49 -5.52
CA ARG A 104 17.95 -10.66 -5.04
C ARG A 104 18.95 -9.90 -5.92
N ASN A 105 18.81 -9.98 -7.24
CA ASN A 105 19.67 -9.24 -8.16
C ASN A 105 19.51 -7.73 -8.00
N LEU A 106 18.29 -7.25 -7.70
CA LEU A 106 18.03 -5.83 -7.46
C LEU A 106 18.70 -5.36 -6.17
N TYR A 107 18.65 -6.16 -5.09
CA TYR A 107 19.44 -5.89 -3.88
C TYR A 107 20.94 -5.85 -4.14
N VAL A 108 21.47 -6.78 -4.95
CA VAL A 108 22.89 -6.76 -5.34
C VAL A 108 23.22 -5.47 -6.10
N LYS A 109 22.36 -5.02 -7.02
CA LYS A 109 22.52 -3.75 -7.74
C LYS A 109 22.52 -2.55 -6.78
N PHE A 110 21.59 -2.52 -5.83
CA PHE A 110 21.50 -1.48 -4.79
C PHE A 110 22.77 -1.40 -3.92
N TYR A 111 23.18 -2.53 -3.34
CA TYR A 111 24.29 -2.57 -2.37
C TYR A 111 25.68 -2.36 -3.00
N LYS A 112 25.83 -2.51 -4.31
CA LYS A 112 27.09 -2.16 -5.00
C LYS A 112 27.51 -0.71 -4.76
N ASN A 113 26.55 0.19 -4.61
CA ASN A 113 26.79 1.63 -4.46
C ASN A 113 26.33 2.20 -3.10
N ASN A 114 25.76 1.38 -2.23
CA ASN A 114 25.18 1.80 -0.96
C ASN A 114 25.62 0.84 0.16
N LEU A 115 26.44 1.33 1.10
CA LEU A 115 27.13 0.49 2.09
C LEU A 115 26.74 0.75 3.56
N MET A 116 25.67 1.50 3.84
CA MET A 116 25.30 1.80 5.23
C MET A 116 24.57 0.62 5.91
N ASP A 117 25.00 0.25 7.12
CA ASP A 117 24.39 -0.85 7.90
C ASP A 117 22.92 -0.60 8.27
N SER A 118 22.55 0.65 8.57
CA SER A 118 21.15 1.02 8.84
C SER A 118 20.22 0.74 7.66
N MET A 119 20.72 0.89 6.41
CA MET A 119 19.96 0.54 5.21
C MET A 119 19.71 -0.97 5.15
N ARG A 120 20.67 -1.81 5.57
CA ARG A 120 20.45 -3.27 5.60
C ARG A 120 19.34 -3.65 6.57
N THR A 121 19.27 -2.99 7.72
CA THR A 121 18.25 -3.23 8.73
C THR A 121 16.85 -2.89 8.20
N ILE A 122 16.65 -1.66 7.72
CA ILE A 122 15.32 -1.22 7.25
C ILE A 122 14.84 -2.01 6.02
N LEU A 123 15.77 -2.55 5.22
CA LEU A 123 15.48 -3.38 4.06
C LEU A 123 15.25 -4.87 4.39
N ASP A 124 15.31 -5.28 5.65
CA ASP A 124 14.90 -6.63 6.02
C ASP A 124 13.37 -6.77 5.90
N HIS A 125 12.94 -7.48 4.85
CA HIS A 125 11.55 -7.87 4.62
C HIS A 125 10.81 -8.43 5.86
N LYS A 126 11.51 -9.05 6.81
CA LYS A 126 10.91 -9.57 8.06
C LYS A 126 10.32 -8.47 8.94
N LEU A 127 10.85 -7.25 8.88
CA LEU A 127 10.29 -6.09 9.58
C LEU A 127 8.91 -5.71 9.01
N TRP A 128 8.62 -6.09 7.77
CA TRP A 128 7.44 -5.64 7.05
C TRP A 128 6.37 -6.71 6.91
N ILE A 129 6.60 -7.94 7.38
CA ILE A 129 5.56 -8.99 7.42
C ILE A 129 4.37 -8.46 8.23
N SER A 130 3.17 -8.47 7.66
CA SER A 130 1.95 -8.02 8.34
C SER A 130 1.53 -8.96 9.47
N PRO A 131 0.74 -8.50 10.46
CA PRO A 131 0.03 -9.41 11.35
C PRO A 131 -0.99 -10.27 10.55
N GLN A 132 -1.63 -11.24 11.19
CA GLN A 132 -2.70 -12.05 10.57
C GLN A 132 -4.09 -11.44 10.82
N THR A 133 -4.29 -10.75 11.94
CA THR A 133 -5.60 -10.20 12.32
C THR A 133 -6.00 -9.04 11.41
N LEU A 134 -7.13 -9.22 10.70
CA LEU A 134 -7.77 -8.16 9.91
C LEU A 134 -8.43 -7.13 10.82
N LYS A 135 -8.41 -5.86 10.40
CA LYS A 135 -8.99 -4.74 11.14
C LYS A 135 -9.83 -3.88 10.22
N HIS A 136 -10.86 -3.29 10.79
CA HIS A 136 -11.60 -2.20 10.16
C HIS A 136 -11.19 -0.86 10.78
N LYS A 137 -11.43 0.22 10.03
CA LYS A 137 -11.34 1.58 10.54
C LYS A 137 -12.25 1.76 11.76
N SER A 138 -11.83 2.65 12.66
CA SER A 138 -12.66 3.06 13.78
C SER A 138 -13.64 4.13 13.33
N ASN A 139 -14.78 4.22 14.00
CA ASN A 139 -15.66 5.37 13.84
C ASN A 139 -15.00 6.58 14.50
N ILE A 140 -14.35 7.41 13.68
CA ILE A 140 -13.75 8.66 14.10
C ILE A 140 -14.59 9.82 13.58
N THR A 141 -14.74 10.85 14.42
CA THR A 141 -15.32 12.13 13.98
C THR A 141 -14.17 13.02 13.56
N LEU A 142 -14.05 13.25 12.26
CA LEU A 142 -13.13 14.25 11.72
C LEU A 142 -13.88 15.56 11.47
N PRO A 143 -13.19 16.71 11.49
CA PRO A 143 -13.77 17.96 11.02
C PRO A 143 -14.33 17.75 9.60
N ALA A 144 -15.51 18.33 9.32
CA ALA A 144 -16.28 18.12 8.10
C ALA A 144 -15.53 18.43 6.78
N LYS A 145 -14.37 19.06 6.89
CA LYS A 145 -13.43 19.26 5.78
C LYS A 145 -12.04 19.08 6.36
N ILE A 146 -11.40 17.95 6.03
CA ILE A 146 -9.95 17.84 6.13
C ILE A 146 -9.44 18.73 4.99
N TRP A 147 -9.21 20.01 5.28
CA TRP A 147 -8.63 20.90 4.29
C TRP A 147 -7.21 20.41 4.07
N PHE A 148 -6.97 19.81 2.92
CA PHE A 148 -5.68 19.88 2.27
C PHE A 148 -5.47 21.36 1.92
N ASP A 149 -5.06 22.15 2.91
CA ASP A 149 -4.46 23.43 2.61
C ASP A 149 -3.17 23.10 1.86
N GLU A 150 -3.15 23.52 0.59
CA GLU A 150 -2.10 23.19 -0.37
C GLU A 150 -0.72 23.63 0.16
N ASP A 151 -0.67 24.73 0.92
CA ASP A 151 0.55 25.24 1.52
C ASP A 151 1.01 24.42 2.75
N ILE A 152 0.07 23.84 3.51
CA ILE A 152 0.37 22.99 4.68
C ILE A 152 0.95 21.64 4.22
N LEU A 153 0.39 21.06 3.17
CA LEU A 153 0.90 19.82 2.58
C LEU A 153 2.25 20.02 1.85
N ALA A 154 2.52 21.19 1.28
CA ALA A 154 3.75 21.43 0.54
C ALA A 154 4.94 21.78 1.45
N TYR A 155 4.78 22.72 2.39
CA TYR A 155 5.89 23.26 3.17
C TYR A 155 6.04 22.62 4.55
N GLY A 156 4.93 22.39 5.26
CA GLY A 156 4.96 21.77 6.57
C GLY A 156 5.43 20.32 6.48
N ASP A 157 4.91 19.59 5.50
CA ASP A 157 5.14 18.16 5.35
C ASP A 157 6.62 17.81 5.07
N ALA A 158 7.31 18.53 4.18
CA ALA A 158 8.72 18.29 3.90
C ALA A 158 9.61 18.48 5.14
N TYR A 159 9.30 19.48 5.97
CA TYR A 159 10.00 19.69 7.25
C TYR A 159 9.78 18.51 8.20
N PHE A 160 8.53 18.07 8.37
CA PHE A 160 8.21 16.93 9.23
C PHE A 160 8.77 15.61 8.73
N ARG A 161 8.76 15.35 7.42
CA ARG A 161 9.37 14.17 6.80
C ARG A 161 10.84 14.05 7.15
N ASN A 162 11.61 15.13 7.00
CA ASN A 162 13.03 15.14 7.33
C ASN A 162 13.30 14.85 8.81
N ILE A 163 12.43 15.32 9.71
CA ILE A 163 12.55 15.01 11.14
C ILE A 163 12.17 13.55 11.40
N SER A 164 11.06 13.10 10.82
CA SER A 164 10.59 11.74 11.01
C SER A 164 11.58 10.69 10.47
N ASP A 165 12.22 10.95 9.34
CA ASP A 165 13.27 10.09 8.79
C ASP A 165 14.45 9.95 9.77
N LYS A 166 14.83 11.04 10.46
CA LYS A 166 15.83 10.99 11.53
C LYS A 166 15.34 10.14 12.70
N CYS A 167 14.08 10.27 13.08
CA CYS A 167 13.47 9.52 14.19
C CYS A 167 13.37 8.02 13.86
N ILE A 168 12.95 7.66 12.66
CA ILE A 168 12.99 6.30 12.11
C ILE A 168 14.43 5.79 12.11
N GLY A 169 15.40 6.62 11.68
CA GLY A 169 16.83 6.35 11.74
C GLY A 169 17.33 5.94 13.13
N GLN A 170 16.86 6.62 14.19
CA GLN A 170 17.19 6.27 15.58
C GLN A 170 16.61 4.92 15.99
N VAL A 171 15.37 4.63 15.58
CA VAL A 171 14.71 3.33 15.86
C VAL A 171 15.49 2.18 15.23
N ILE A 172 15.83 2.28 13.93
CA ILE A 172 16.48 1.19 13.19
C ILE A 172 17.95 0.99 13.60
N SER A 173 18.65 2.06 14.00
CA SER A 173 20.08 2.00 14.30
C SER A 173 20.39 1.54 15.73
N SER A 174 19.60 1.98 16.71
CA SER A 174 19.98 1.81 18.12
C SER A 174 18.81 1.58 19.07
N CYS A 175 17.56 1.76 18.63
CA CYS A 175 16.39 1.83 19.51
C CYS A 175 16.48 2.93 20.60
N ARG A 176 17.46 3.84 20.54
CA ARG A 176 17.62 4.98 21.47
C ARG A 176 16.95 6.19 20.89
N VAL A 177 15.64 6.28 21.07
CA VAL A 177 14.85 7.39 20.52
C VAL A 177 14.85 8.58 21.49
N THR A 178 15.12 9.78 20.98
CA THR A 178 15.04 11.02 21.76
C THR A 178 13.61 11.33 22.19
N TYR A 179 13.47 12.10 23.26
CA TYR A 179 12.18 12.60 23.72
C TYR A 179 11.48 13.46 22.65
N GLU A 180 12.25 14.26 21.90
CA GLU A 180 11.74 15.08 20.78
C GLU A 180 11.08 14.21 19.70
N CYS A 181 11.76 13.15 19.25
CA CYS A 181 11.19 12.19 18.31
C CYS A 181 9.92 11.54 18.87
N PHE A 182 9.92 11.17 20.15
CA PHE A 182 8.72 10.62 20.77
C PHE A 182 7.56 11.64 20.78
N GLN A 183 7.80 12.91 21.11
CA GLN A 183 6.72 13.90 21.13
C GLN A 183 6.14 14.14 19.73
N LEU A 184 6.99 14.32 18.73
CA LEU A 184 6.57 14.61 17.37
C LEU A 184 5.82 13.43 16.73
N GLU A 185 6.33 12.21 16.90
CA GLU A 185 5.76 11.02 16.24
C GLU A 185 4.42 10.57 16.84
N PHE A 186 4.12 10.99 18.07
CA PHE A 186 2.88 10.67 18.77
C PHE A 186 1.86 11.83 18.80
N GLN A 187 2.19 12.99 18.22
CA GLN A 187 1.27 14.11 18.09
C GLN A 187 0.07 13.75 17.17
N LYS A 188 -1.11 14.31 17.48
CA LYS A 188 -2.39 13.95 16.85
C LYS A 188 -2.77 14.78 15.62
N GLN A 189 -2.12 15.92 15.38
CA GLN A 189 -2.58 16.96 14.44
C GLN A 189 -1.91 16.92 13.06
N PHE A 190 -1.23 15.84 12.73
CA PHE A 190 -0.60 15.69 11.41
C PHE A 190 -1.55 15.04 10.41
N LEU A 191 -1.38 15.44 9.14
CA LEU A 191 -2.07 14.93 7.96
C LEU A 191 -1.01 14.56 6.91
N GLY A 192 -1.40 13.86 5.84
CA GLY A 192 -0.51 13.63 4.70
C GLY A 192 0.69 12.73 5.02
N TYR A 193 1.88 13.04 4.49
CA TYR A 193 3.04 12.16 4.64
C TYR A 193 3.57 12.14 6.09
N ALA A 194 3.47 13.25 6.82
CA ALA A 194 3.77 13.25 8.24
C ALA A 194 2.97 12.16 8.98
N LEU A 195 1.69 11.98 8.64
CA LEU A 195 0.84 10.99 9.27
C LEU A 195 1.19 9.54 8.87
N THR A 196 1.57 9.28 7.62
CA THR A 196 2.05 7.96 7.17
C THR A 196 3.39 7.60 7.83
N HIS A 197 4.31 8.56 7.91
CA HIS A 197 5.59 8.43 8.59
C HIS A 197 5.42 8.10 10.08
N GLN A 198 4.47 8.73 10.78
CA GLN A 198 4.14 8.37 12.17
C GLN A 198 3.70 6.90 12.32
N VAL A 199 2.91 6.39 11.37
CA VAL A 199 2.53 4.97 11.38
C VAL A 199 3.75 4.07 11.14
N LEU A 200 4.63 4.43 10.21
CA LEU A 200 5.89 3.70 9.95
C LEU A 200 6.82 3.69 11.18
N TYR A 201 6.98 4.83 11.85
CA TYR A 201 7.76 4.96 13.07
C TYR A 201 7.23 4.02 14.17
N ILE A 202 5.92 4.05 14.45
CA ILE A 202 5.32 3.19 15.48
C ILE A 202 5.40 1.70 15.07
N HIS A 203 5.24 1.40 13.77
CA HIS A 203 5.43 0.04 13.25
C HIS A 203 6.84 -0.48 13.51
N LEU A 204 7.86 0.31 13.16
CA LEU A 204 9.26 -0.05 13.36
C LEU A 204 9.62 -0.18 14.84
N LEU A 205 9.15 0.73 15.70
CA LEU A 205 9.32 0.61 17.16
C LEU A 205 8.84 -0.76 17.68
N LYS A 206 7.69 -1.22 17.20
CA LYS A 206 7.13 -2.53 17.56
C LYS A 206 7.95 -3.69 17.00
N ARG A 207 8.36 -3.61 15.72
CA ARG A 207 9.06 -4.68 15.00
C ARG A 207 10.49 -4.87 15.48
N MET A 208 11.18 -3.77 15.77
CA MET A 208 12.52 -3.75 16.38
C MET A 208 12.51 -4.14 17.85
N LYS A 209 11.32 -4.29 18.47
CA LYS A 209 11.15 -4.64 19.89
C LYS A 209 11.90 -3.68 20.84
N CYS A 210 11.94 -2.39 20.53
CA CYS A 210 12.64 -1.42 21.37
C CYS A 210 12.09 -1.43 22.82
N ASN A 211 12.98 -1.56 23.81
CA ASN A 211 12.69 -1.96 25.19
C ASN A 211 11.86 -0.95 26.03
N ASN A 212 11.60 0.25 25.52
CA ASN A 212 10.94 1.33 26.28
C ASN A 212 9.40 1.32 26.18
N LEU A 213 8.80 0.31 25.55
CA LEU A 213 7.36 0.30 25.27
C LEU A 213 6.59 -0.58 26.26
N LYS A 214 6.44 -0.10 27.50
CA LYS A 214 5.58 -0.73 28.54
C LYS A 214 4.11 -0.88 28.11
N HIS A 215 3.69 -0.20 27.04
CA HIS A 215 2.29 -0.15 26.58
C HIS A 215 2.11 -0.55 25.10
N ARG A 216 2.51 -1.77 24.73
CA ARG A 216 2.36 -2.27 23.33
C ARG A 216 0.91 -2.24 22.81
N ASN A 217 -0.08 -2.39 23.68
CA ASN A 217 -1.50 -2.32 23.28
C ASN A 217 -1.92 -0.90 22.89
N VAL A 218 -1.46 0.11 23.63
CA VAL A 218 -1.67 1.53 23.30
C VAL A 218 -1.13 1.87 21.91
N LEU A 219 0.04 1.32 21.53
CA LEU A 219 0.58 1.52 20.17
C LEU A 219 -0.31 0.93 19.07
N LYS A 220 -1.03 -0.16 19.34
CA LYS A 220 -1.97 -0.75 18.35
C LYS A 220 -3.18 0.16 18.17
N GLU A 221 -3.69 0.75 19.24
CA GLU A 221 -4.81 1.70 19.22
C GLU A 221 -4.41 2.99 18.51
N ILE A 222 -3.20 3.51 18.76
CA ILE A 222 -2.68 4.70 18.08
C ILE A 222 -2.54 4.45 16.58
N ILE A 223 -1.96 3.31 16.16
CA ILE A 223 -1.91 2.94 14.73
C ILE A 223 -3.32 2.86 14.14
N GLN A 224 -4.26 2.24 14.85
CA GLN A 224 -5.64 2.10 14.36
C GLN A 224 -6.33 3.45 14.20
N TYR A 225 -6.17 4.37 15.16
CA TYR A 225 -6.68 5.73 15.05
C TYR A 225 -6.05 6.47 13.86
N LYS A 226 -4.72 6.51 13.77
CA LYS A 226 -3.99 7.18 12.68
C LYS A 226 -4.37 6.62 11.31
N CYS A 227 -4.45 5.31 11.16
CA CYS A 227 -4.89 4.69 9.91
C CYS A 227 -6.36 4.93 9.59
N SER A 228 -7.23 5.11 10.59
CA SER A 228 -8.61 5.54 10.34
C SER A 228 -8.64 6.97 9.80
N THR A 229 -7.78 7.86 10.30
CA THR A 229 -7.63 9.23 9.76
C THR A 229 -7.09 9.22 8.34
N ILE A 230 -6.01 8.45 8.10
CA ILE A 230 -5.44 8.27 6.76
C ILE A 230 -6.49 7.74 5.78
N PHE A 231 -7.38 6.85 6.21
CA PHE A 231 -8.43 6.32 5.35
C PHE A 231 -9.40 7.40 4.88
N GLU A 232 -9.82 8.28 5.78
CA GLU A 232 -10.69 9.41 5.44
C GLU A 232 -9.97 10.41 4.51
N GLU A 233 -8.67 10.64 4.69
CA GLU A 233 -7.84 11.42 3.74
C GLU A 233 -7.83 10.78 2.35
N ALA A 234 -7.54 9.47 2.28
CA ALA A 234 -7.51 8.71 1.03
C ALA A 234 -8.87 8.72 0.33
N GLN A 235 -9.97 8.58 1.07
CA GLN A 235 -11.31 8.66 0.51
C GLN A 235 -11.64 10.04 -0.05
N ASN A 236 -11.19 11.12 0.61
CA ASN A 236 -11.41 12.46 0.11
C ASN A 236 -10.59 12.73 -1.17
N MET A 237 -9.32 12.28 -1.21
CA MET A 237 -8.52 12.33 -2.44
C MET A 237 -9.16 11.52 -3.56
N ALA A 238 -9.63 10.29 -3.30
CA ALA A 238 -10.23 9.44 -4.33
C ALA A 238 -11.52 10.01 -4.94
N LYS A 239 -12.22 10.91 -4.24
CA LYS A 239 -13.46 11.55 -4.72
C LYS A 239 -13.20 12.77 -5.62
N ASP A 240 -11.97 13.29 -5.63
CA ASP A 240 -11.58 14.48 -6.37
C ASP A 240 -10.43 14.14 -7.31
N PHE A 241 -10.70 14.20 -8.61
CA PHE A 241 -9.72 13.82 -9.63
C PHE A 241 -8.47 14.70 -9.63
N GLU A 242 -8.61 16.01 -9.38
CA GLU A 242 -7.49 16.95 -9.37
C GLU A 242 -6.59 16.69 -8.15
N MET A 243 -7.21 16.50 -6.98
CA MET A 243 -6.46 16.13 -5.78
C MET A 243 -5.78 14.76 -5.92
N LEU A 244 -6.47 13.77 -6.50
CA LEU A 244 -5.90 12.45 -6.72
C LEU A 244 -4.67 12.47 -7.65
N ASP A 245 -4.72 13.25 -8.73
CA ASP A 245 -3.59 13.37 -9.65
C ASP A 245 -2.41 14.08 -8.99
N ARG A 246 -2.68 15.17 -8.25
CA ARG A 246 -1.66 15.95 -7.52
C ARG A 246 -0.99 15.16 -6.40
N TYR A 247 -1.77 14.41 -5.63
CA TYR A 247 -1.32 13.69 -4.42
C TYR A 247 -1.31 12.17 -4.61
N LYS A 248 -1.14 11.71 -5.84
CA LYS A 248 -1.16 10.29 -6.19
C LYS A 248 -0.14 9.46 -5.42
N ASP A 249 1.05 10.02 -5.20
CA ASP A 249 2.13 9.41 -4.43
C ASP A 249 1.70 9.16 -2.99
N LEU A 250 1.26 10.22 -2.28
CA LEU A 250 0.69 10.14 -0.94
C LEU A 250 -0.46 9.14 -0.87
N PHE A 251 -1.43 9.21 -1.78
CA PHE A 251 -2.58 8.30 -1.79
C PHE A 251 -2.15 6.82 -1.84
N ILE A 252 -1.18 6.48 -2.68
CA ILE A 252 -0.65 5.12 -2.79
C ILE A 252 0.18 4.73 -1.56
N GLU A 253 0.96 5.67 -1.01
CA GLU A 253 1.68 5.46 0.24
C GLU A 253 0.73 5.14 1.40
N GLN A 254 -0.38 5.87 1.52
CA GLN A 254 -1.41 5.65 2.52
C GLN A 254 -1.98 4.23 2.45
N ILE A 255 -2.28 3.75 1.24
CA ILE A 255 -2.69 2.36 0.99
C ILE A 255 -1.62 1.38 1.44
N ALA A 256 -0.35 1.61 1.06
CA ALA A 256 0.75 0.73 1.41
C ALA A 256 0.97 0.65 2.93
N VAL A 257 1.06 1.80 3.60
CA VAL A 257 1.39 1.91 5.02
C VAL A 257 0.28 1.35 5.89
N CYS A 258 -0.98 1.77 5.69
CA CYS A 258 -2.10 1.32 6.52
C CYS A 258 -2.67 -0.02 6.11
N GLY A 259 -2.58 -0.39 4.83
CA GLY A 259 -2.88 -1.73 4.39
C GLY A 259 -1.91 -2.77 4.95
N MET A 260 -0.63 -2.43 5.16
CA MET A 260 0.32 -3.27 5.91
C MET A 260 -0.06 -3.42 7.40
N GLN A 261 -0.86 -2.50 7.96
CA GLN A 261 -1.42 -2.65 9.30
C GLN A 261 -2.70 -3.51 9.33
N ASN A 262 -3.04 -4.17 8.21
CA ASN A 262 -4.23 -5.00 7.99
C ASN A 262 -5.57 -4.25 8.07
N MET A 263 -5.58 -2.94 7.81
CA MET A 263 -6.84 -2.22 7.67
C MET A 263 -7.49 -2.56 6.32
N VAL A 264 -8.52 -3.40 6.33
CA VAL A 264 -9.14 -3.97 5.12
C VAL A 264 -9.88 -2.93 4.29
N ASP A 265 -10.25 -1.80 4.89
CA ASP A 265 -10.98 -0.74 4.22
C ASP A 265 -10.19 -0.13 3.03
N PHE A 266 -8.86 -0.22 3.06
CA PHE A 266 -7.98 0.19 1.96
C PHE A 266 -7.99 -0.77 0.75
N PHE A 267 -8.58 -1.97 0.89
CA PHE A 267 -8.70 -2.93 -0.21
C PHE A 267 -9.95 -2.63 -1.05
N GLN A 268 -9.85 -1.59 -1.89
CA GLN A 268 -10.92 -1.17 -2.79
C GLN A 268 -10.57 -1.50 -4.26
N PRO A 269 -11.46 -2.16 -5.03
CA PRO A 269 -11.20 -2.49 -6.43
C PRO A 269 -10.83 -1.27 -7.31
N GLU A 270 -11.49 -0.15 -7.10
CA GLU A 270 -11.24 1.12 -7.79
C GLU A 270 -9.83 1.67 -7.50
N TRP A 271 -9.34 1.51 -6.27
CA TRP A 271 -8.02 2.00 -5.85
C TRP A 271 -6.89 1.16 -6.43
N PHE A 272 -7.15 -0.13 -6.72
CA PHE A 272 -6.21 -0.98 -7.42
C PHE A 272 -5.85 -0.41 -8.80
N LEU A 273 -6.84 0.11 -9.54
CA LEU A 273 -6.60 0.67 -10.87
C LEU A 273 -5.68 1.89 -10.82
N ILE A 274 -5.78 2.69 -9.76
CA ILE A 274 -4.90 3.84 -9.50
C ILE A 274 -3.46 3.36 -9.33
N ILE A 275 -3.22 2.36 -8.48
CA ILE A 275 -1.89 1.76 -8.27
C ILE A 275 -1.32 1.22 -9.58
N VAL A 276 -2.12 0.46 -10.33
CA VAL A 276 -1.69 -0.12 -11.61
C VAL A 276 -1.33 0.97 -12.62
N SER A 277 -2.08 2.06 -12.68
CA SER A 277 -1.78 3.17 -13.58
C SER A 277 -0.44 3.84 -13.26
N SER A 278 -0.09 3.98 -11.97
CA SER A 278 1.19 4.55 -11.54
C SER A 278 2.40 3.71 -11.96
N ILE A 279 2.24 2.39 -12.06
CA ILE A 279 3.30 1.48 -12.52
C ILE A 279 3.32 1.36 -14.05
N LYS A 280 2.16 1.38 -14.72
CA LYS A 280 2.07 1.22 -16.19
C LYS A 280 2.62 2.42 -16.95
N HIS A 281 2.62 3.61 -16.35
CA HIS A 281 3.26 4.79 -16.92
C HIS A 281 4.79 4.74 -16.73
N ASN A 282 5.45 3.79 -17.40
CA ASN A 282 6.87 3.82 -17.77
C ASN A 282 7.27 5.07 -18.60
N LYS A 283 6.45 6.12 -18.64
CA LYS A 283 6.89 7.48 -18.93
C LYS A 283 7.55 8.01 -17.66
N CYS A 284 8.71 7.44 -17.32
CA CYS A 284 9.73 8.20 -16.61
C CYS A 284 9.82 9.56 -17.31
N THR A 285 9.47 10.65 -16.63
CA THR A 285 9.40 11.96 -17.27
C THR A 285 10.75 12.28 -17.90
N GLN A 286 10.75 12.60 -19.19
CA GLN A 286 11.91 13.22 -19.82
C GLN A 286 12.07 14.59 -19.16
N HIS A 287 12.96 14.69 -18.17
CA HIS A 287 13.51 15.99 -17.83
C HIS A 287 14.32 16.49 -19.04
N LYS A 288 14.43 17.82 -19.18
CA LYS A 288 14.97 18.61 -20.31
C LYS A 288 16.31 18.15 -20.94
N ASN A 289 16.95 17.09 -20.44
CA ASN A 289 18.24 16.54 -20.87
C ASN A 289 18.17 15.08 -21.39
N ASN A 290 17.04 14.61 -21.93
CA ASN A 290 16.88 13.25 -22.51
C ASN A 290 17.14 12.06 -21.55
N LYS A 291 17.28 12.27 -20.24
CA LYS A 291 17.37 11.19 -19.24
C LYS A 291 15.96 10.88 -18.72
N SER A 292 15.43 9.71 -19.04
CA SER A 292 14.22 9.16 -18.42
C SER A 292 14.53 8.77 -16.97
N SER A 293 14.11 9.58 -16.00
CA SER A 293 14.20 9.23 -14.57
C SER A 293 12.80 8.87 -14.09
N CYS A 294 12.61 7.63 -13.66
CA CYS A 294 11.36 7.20 -13.06
C CYS A 294 11.36 7.62 -11.59
N ASP A 295 10.22 8.12 -11.10
CA ASP A 295 10.06 8.38 -9.69
C ASP A 295 10.14 7.07 -8.90
N SER A 296 11.34 6.83 -8.38
CA SER A 296 11.68 5.69 -7.54
C SER A 296 10.82 5.58 -6.28
N HIS A 297 10.34 6.71 -5.76
CA HIS A 297 9.49 6.75 -4.58
C HIS A 297 8.09 6.24 -4.94
N LEU A 298 7.43 6.87 -5.91
CA LEU A 298 6.12 6.45 -6.41
C LEU A 298 6.11 4.97 -6.80
N THR A 299 7.17 4.52 -7.47
CA THR A 299 7.32 3.12 -7.85
C THR A 299 7.47 2.21 -6.63
N GLY A 300 8.28 2.61 -5.65
CA GLY A 300 8.45 1.89 -4.38
C GLY A 300 7.12 1.73 -3.63
N VAL A 301 6.39 2.83 -3.40
CA VAL A 301 5.10 2.79 -2.70
C VAL A 301 4.05 2.00 -3.48
N SER A 302 4.07 2.06 -4.81
CA SER A 302 3.16 1.26 -5.65
C SER A 302 3.45 -0.24 -5.53
N LEU A 303 4.73 -0.66 -5.51
CA LEU A 303 5.10 -2.05 -5.26
C LEU A 303 4.67 -2.51 -3.85
N ALA A 304 4.86 -1.67 -2.83
CA ALA A 304 4.41 -1.95 -1.47
C ALA A 304 2.89 -2.14 -1.41
N ALA A 305 2.12 -1.27 -2.07
CA ALA A 305 0.66 -1.36 -2.17
C ALA A 305 0.21 -2.63 -2.92
N LEU A 306 0.86 -3.00 -4.02
CA LEU A 306 0.60 -4.29 -4.70
C LEU A 306 0.84 -5.49 -3.76
N GLY A 307 1.89 -5.42 -2.95
CA GLY A 307 2.15 -6.42 -1.90
C GLY A 307 1.00 -6.53 -0.90
N VAL A 308 0.46 -5.40 -0.46
CA VAL A 308 -0.70 -5.34 0.44
C VAL A 308 -1.93 -5.99 -0.20
N TYR A 309 -2.24 -5.66 -1.45
CA TYR A 309 -3.36 -6.28 -2.19
C TYR A 309 -3.20 -7.79 -2.31
N TRP A 310 -2.00 -8.26 -2.65
CA TRP A 310 -1.69 -9.70 -2.69
C TRP A 310 -2.01 -10.39 -1.38
N LYS A 311 -1.58 -9.81 -0.25
CA LYS A 311 -1.86 -10.36 1.07
C LYS A 311 -3.36 -10.46 1.34
N PHE A 312 -4.13 -9.40 1.04
CA PHE A 312 -5.57 -9.42 1.28
C PHE A 312 -6.29 -10.49 0.45
N LEU A 313 -5.90 -10.69 -0.81
CA LEU A 313 -6.43 -11.79 -1.63
C LEU A 313 -6.15 -13.15 -0.97
N CYS A 314 -4.92 -13.35 -0.51
CA CYS A 314 -4.52 -14.56 0.18
C CYS A 314 -5.31 -14.79 1.49
N TYR A 315 -5.61 -13.76 2.28
CA TYR A 315 -6.40 -13.92 3.52
C TYR A 315 -7.91 -14.06 3.27
N GLN A 316 -8.49 -13.34 2.31
CA GLN A 316 -9.92 -13.47 2.02
C GLN A 316 -10.26 -14.83 1.40
N VAL A 317 -9.42 -15.35 0.50
CA VAL A 317 -9.56 -16.73 -0.01
C VAL A 317 -9.51 -17.76 1.12
N ASN A 318 -8.74 -17.52 2.18
CA ASN A 318 -8.67 -18.44 3.32
C ASN A 318 -9.85 -18.29 4.30
N LYS A 319 -10.47 -17.10 4.40
CA LYS A 319 -11.64 -16.88 5.28
C LYS A 319 -12.95 -17.40 4.65
N TYR A 320 -13.01 -17.47 3.33
CA TYR A 320 -14.18 -17.93 2.56
C TYR A 320 -13.93 -19.21 1.74
N GLY A 321 -12.76 -19.84 1.87
CA GLY A 321 -12.35 -20.98 1.05
C GLY A 321 -12.83 -22.35 1.56
N ALA A 322 -13.76 -22.93 0.79
CA ALA A 322 -14.23 -24.33 0.76
C ALA A 322 -15.10 -24.82 1.93
N TYR A 323 -16.41 -24.61 1.78
CA TYR A 323 -17.41 -25.64 2.08
C TYR A 323 -17.95 -26.20 0.78
#